data_AF-A0A1H9JYF3-F1
#
_entry.id   AF-A0A1H9JYF3-F1
#
_cell.length_a   1.000
_cell.length_b   1.000
_cell.length_c   1.000
_cell.angle_alpha   90.00
_cell.angle_beta   90.00
_cell.angle_gamma   90.00
#
_symmetry.space_group_name_H-M   'P 1'
#
loop_
_entity.id
_entity.type
_entity.pdbx_description
1 polymer ?
#
loop_
_entity_poly.entity_id
_entity_poly.type
_entity_poly.pdbx_seq_one_letter_code
_entity_poly.pdbx_strand_id
1 'polypeptide(L)'
;MSSPLSPQLKALERLRQQRRKQSQQRVIAQQHHVEQMRNKLNTLQHFIDSPIPTMSNGLALRNHESYVQELRRLYQWQQQQCQSAEQELAQRNAQLIASHRQEKRLEQYCQVITETKDKQQQQQIQKLNDELAAIRFSRKV
;
A
#
# COMPACT_ATOMS: atom_id res chain seq x y z
N MET A 1 -0.06 -29.99 15.60
CA MET A 1 -1.43 -29.57 15.98
C MET A 1 -1.33 -28.15 16.51
N SER A 2 -1.58 -27.14 15.67
CA SER A 2 -1.51 -25.73 16.06
C SER A 2 -2.57 -25.45 17.13
N SER A 3 -2.15 -25.10 18.35
CA SER A 3 -3.08 -24.64 19.39
C SER A 3 -3.94 -23.50 18.81
N PRO A 4 -5.28 -23.54 19.00
CA PRO A 4 -6.15 -22.53 18.47
C PRO A 4 -5.72 -21.16 19.00
N LEU A 5 -5.50 -20.21 18.08
CA LEU A 5 -5.20 -18.82 18.43
C LEU A 5 -6.25 -18.32 19.44
N SER A 6 -5.77 -17.66 20.51
CA SER A 6 -6.67 -17.10 21.51
C SER A 6 -7.67 -16.13 20.83
N PRO A 7 -8.89 -15.97 21.37
CA PRO A 7 -9.89 -15.07 20.78
C PRO A 7 -9.37 -13.63 20.57
N GLN A 8 -8.49 -13.17 21.46
CA GLN A 8 -7.81 -11.87 21.40
C GLN A 8 -6.85 -11.79 20.20
N LEU A 9 -6.06 -12.82 19.93
CA LEU A 9 -5.16 -12.87 18.78
C LEU A 9 -5.94 -12.87 17.44
N LYS A 10 -7.05 -13.62 17.37
CA LYS A 10 -7.94 -13.60 16.20
C LYS A 10 -8.59 -12.23 15.97
N ALA A 11 -8.88 -11.47 17.02
CA ALA A 11 -9.41 -10.11 16.90
C ALA A 11 -8.35 -9.14 16.37
N LEU A 12 -7.11 -9.24 16.88
CA LEU A 12 -5.98 -8.43 16.42
C LEU A 12 -5.62 -8.70 14.95
N GLU A 13 -5.66 -9.96 14.53
CA GLU A 13 -5.40 -10.35 13.13
C GLU A 13 -6.45 -9.76 12.19
N ARG A 14 -7.74 -9.83 12.55
CA ARG A 14 -8.83 -9.20 11.78
C ARG A 14 -8.64 -7.69 11.67
N LEU A 15 -8.30 -7.03 12.78
CA LEU A 15 -8.06 -5.58 12.79
C LEU A 15 -6.86 -5.20 11.90
N ARG A 16 -5.80 -6.01 11.89
CA ARG A 16 -4.63 -5.82 11.03
C ARG A 16 -4.98 -5.99 9.55
N GLN A 17 -5.70 -7.05 9.19
CA GLN A 17 -6.18 -7.28 7.82
C GLN A 17 -7.09 -6.13 7.34
N GLN A 18 -7.99 -5.66 8.20
CA GLN A 18 -8.86 -4.52 7.89
C GLN A 18 -8.05 -3.24 7.62
N ARG A 19 -7.08 -2.92 8.48
CA ARG A 19 -6.20 -1.74 8.27
C ARG A 19 -5.40 -1.85 6.97
N ARG A 20 -4.88 -3.03 6.64
CA ARG A 20 -4.15 -3.27 5.39
C ARG A 20 -5.06 -3.02 4.17
N LYS A 21 -6.27 -3.58 4.16
CA LYS A 21 -7.25 -3.36 3.09
C LYS A 21 -7.61 -1.88 2.95
N GLN A 22 -7.88 -1.19 4.06
CA GLN A 22 -8.20 0.24 4.05
C GLN A 22 -7.04 1.08 3.51
N SER A 23 -5.80 0.78 3.92
CA SER A 23 -4.62 1.50 3.43
C SER A 23 -4.42 1.30 1.93
N GLN A 24 -4.60 0.07 1.43
CA GLN A 24 -4.53 -0.23 -0.01
C GLN A 24 -5.63 0.48 -0.79
N GLN A 25 -6.87 0.45 -0.29
CA GLN A 25 -7.99 1.16 -0.92
C GLN A 25 -7.75 2.67 -1.02
N ARG A 26 -7.17 3.29 0.02
CA ARG A 26 -6.81 4.72 0.00
C ARG A 26 -5.75 5.03 -1.05
N VAL A 27 -4.77 4.16 -1.23
CA VAL A 27 -3.77 4.31 -2.30
C VAL A 27 -4.42 4.22 -3.67
N ILE A 28 -5.27 3.21 -3.91
CA ILE A 28 -5.96 3.01 -5.18
C ILE A 28 -6.87 4.20 -5.51
N ALA A 29 -7.63 4.69 -4.53
CA ALA A 29 -8.48 5.87 -4.71
C ALA A 29 -7.66 7.10 -5.09
N GLN A 30 -6.50 7.31 -4.45
CA GLN A 30 -5.60 8.41 -4.78
C GLN A 30 -4.98 8.25 -6.18
N GLN A 31 -4.61 7.04 -6.59
CA GLN A 31 -4.10 6.76 -7.94
C GLN A 31 -5.13 7.17 -8.99
N HIS A 32 -6.38 6.73 -8.81
CA HIS A 32 -7.48 7.08 -9.69
C HIS A 32 -7.73 8.60 -9.73
N HIS A 33 -7.62 9.28 -8.58
CA HIS A 33 -7.75 10.72 -8.52
C HIS A 33 -6.65 11.44 -9.32
N VAL A 34 -5.39 11.05 -9.16
CA VAL A 34 -4.26 11.59 -9.93
C VAL A 34 -4.44 11.36 -11.42
N GLU A 35 -4.89 10.17 -11.83
CA GLU A 35 -5.13 9.85 -13.23
C GLU A 35 -6.23 10.74 -13.84
N GLN A 36 -7.34 10.94 -13.12
CA GLN A 36 -8.38 11.89 -13.54
C GLN A 36 -7.84 13.32 -13.70
N MET A 37 -6.95 13.77 -12.82
CA MET A 37 -6.35 15.11 -12.91
C MET A 37 -5.42 15.24 -14.11
N ARG A 38 -4.62 14.22 -14.40
CA ARG A 38 -3.78 14.17 -15.61
C ARG A 38 -4.62 14.21 -16.88
N ASN A 39 -5.75 13.49 -16.90
CA ASN A 39 -6.68 13.55 -18.03
C ASN A 39 -7.26 14.95 -18.23
N LYS A 40 -7.67 15.63 -17.15
CA LYS A 40 -8.12 17.03 -17.20
C LYS A 40 -7.05 17.97 -17.74
N LEU A 41 -5.79 17.80 -17.34
CA LEU A 41 -4.67 18.58 -17.85
C LEU A 41 -4.47 18.36 -19.35
N ASN A 42 -4.51 17.11 -19.82
CA ASN A 42 -4.39 16.79 -21.23
C ASN A 42 -5.53 17.44 -22.05
N THR A 43 -6.76 17.42 -21.54
CA THR A 43 -7.89 18.09 -22.17
C THR A 43 -7.70 19.61 -22.23
N LEU A 44 -7.26 20.24 -21.15
CA LEU A 44 -6.98 21.68 -21.13
C LEU A 44 -5.86 22.06 -22.10
N GLN A 45 -4.80 21.25 -22.16
CA GLN A 45 -3.70 21.44 -23.10
C GLN A 45 -4.19 21.39 -24.54
N HIS A 46 -5.05 20.41 -24.88
CA HIS A 46 -5.63 20.30 -26.21
C HIS A 46 -6.45 21.55 -26.61
N PHE A 47 -7.21 22.15 -25.69
CA PHE A 47 -7.93 23.39 -25.97
C PHE A 47 -7.01 24.59 -26.14
N ILE A 48 -5.90 24.65 -25.40
CA ILE A 48 -4.90 25.72 -25.52
C ILE A 48 -4.16 25.65 -26.86
N ASP A 49 -3.85 24.43 -27.33
CA ASP A 49 -3.11 24.17 -28.57
C ASP A 49 -4.03 24.15 -29.81
N SER A 50 -5.35 24.24 -29.61
CA SER A 50 -6.31 24.24 -30.70
C SER A 50 -6.09 25.45 -31.61
N PRO A 51 -6.02 25.27 -32.93
CA PRO A 51 -5.71 26.35 -33.85
C PRO A 51 -6.78 27.45 -33.79
N ILE A 52 -6.34 28.70 -33.85
CA ILE A 52 -7.23 29.85 -33.99
C ILE A 52 -7.98 29.67 -35.31
N PRO A 53 -9.32 29.60 -35.32
CA PRO A 53 -10.06 29.62 -36.57
C PRO A 53 -9.68 30.89 -37.33
N THR A 54 -9.65 30.85 -38.67
CA THR A 54 -9.39 32.03 -39.52
C THR A 54 -10.50 33.07 -39.32
N MET A 55 -10.38 33.83 -38.22
CA MET A 55 -11.34 34.83 -37.77
C MET A 55 -10.93 36.16 -38.39
N SER A 56 -11.73 36.64 -39.34
CA SER A 56 -11.49 37.91 -40.05
C SER A 56 -11.81 39.15 -39.20
N ASN A 57 -12.49 38.98 -38.06
CA ASN A 57 -12.95 40.09 -37.22
C ASN A 57 -12.07 40.26 -35.96
N GLY A 58 -11.53 41.47 -35.77
CA GLY A 58 -10.58 41.78 -34.69
C GLY A 58 -11.13 41.61 -33.26
N LEU A 59 -12.44 41.72 -33.07
CA LEU A 59 -13.09 41.44 -31.77
C LEU A 59 -13.06 39.95 -31.43
N ALA A 60 -13.28 39.08 -32.43
CA ALA A 60 -13.27 37.62 -32.24
C ALA A 60 -11.85 37.12 -31.91
N LEU A 61 -10.83 37.72 -32.54
CA LEU A 61 -9.43 37.42 -32.24
C LEU A 61 -9.07 37.76 -30.79
N ARG A 62 -9.41 38.97 -30.32
CA ARG A 62 -9.17 39.41 -28.93
C ARG A 62 -9.90 38.55 -27.90
N ASN A 63 -11.15 38.17 -28.19
CA ASN A 63 -11.91 37.27 -27.32
C ASN A 63 -11.26 35.89 -27.23
N HIS A 64 -10.77 35.36 -28.36
CA HIS A 64 -10.06 34.09 -28.39
C HIS A 64 -8.74 34.16 -27.61
N GLU A 65 -7.93 35.20 -27.80
CA GLU A 65 -6.70 35.43 -27.04
C GLU A 65 -6.97 35.49 -25.53
N SER A 66 -8.03 36.20 -25.12
CA SER A 66 -8.43 36.31 -23.72
C SER A 66 -8.85 34.95 -23.15
N TYR A 67 -9.64 34.18 -23.90
CA TYR A 67 -10.05 32.82 -23.53
C TYR A 67 -8.86 31.87 -23.38
N VAL A 68 -7.90 31.90 -24.30
CA VAL A 68 -6.67 31.08 -24.22
C VAL A 68 -5.83 31.47 -23.00
N GLN A 69 -5.74 32.75 -22.67
CA GLN A 69 -5.04 33.21 -21.46
C GLN A 69 -5.71 32.70 -20.18
N GLU A 70 -7.04 32.64 -20.14
CA GLU A 70 -7.78 32.05 -19.01
C GLU A 70 -7.55 30.54 -18.92
N LEU A 71 -7.60 29.83 -20.05
CA LEU A 71 -7.28 28.40 -20.09
C LEU A 71 -5.86 28.10 -19.59
N ARG A 72 -4.88 28.92 -19.96
CA ARG A 72 -3.49 28.80 -19.47
C ARG A 72 -3.41 28.99 -17.95
N ARG A 73 -4.13 29.96 -17.39
CA ARG A 73 -4.21 30.17 -15.93
C ARG A 73 -4.85 28.96 -15.23
N LEU A 74 -5.96 28.45 -15.77
CA LEU A 74 -6.61 27.24 -15.26
C LEU A 74 -5.70 26.01 -15.34
N TYR A 75 -4.97 25.85 -16.45
CA TYR A 75 -4.01 24.77 -16.63
C TYR A 75 -2.90 24.82 -15.57
N GLN A 76 -2.30 25.98 -15.34
CA GLN A 76 -1.25 26.15 -14.32
C GLN A 76 -1.76 25.81 -12.93
N TRP A 77 -2.96 26.28 -12.57
CA TRP A 77 -3.57 25.94 -11.29
C TRP A 77 -3.83 24.43 -11.16
N GLN A 78 -4.42 23.81 -12.19
CA GLN A 78 -4.69 22.38 -12.22
C GLN A 78 -3.40 21.55 -12.15
N GLN A 79 -2.30 22.07 -12.72
CA GLN A 79 -0.99 21.44 -12.69
C GLN A 79 -0.43 21.41 -11.27
N GLN A 80 -0.52 22.52 -10.53
CA GLN A 80 -0.13 22.57 -9.13
C GLN A 80 -0.94 21.60 -8.27
N GLN A 81 -2.27 21.54 -8.49
CA GLN A 81 -3.13 20.59 -7.78
C GLN A 81 -2.72 19.14 -8.08
N CYS A 82 -2.42 18.82 -9.34
CA CYS A 82 -1.97 17.48 -9.74
C CYS A 82 -0.63 17.11 -9.08
N GLN A 83 0.33 18.03 -9.02
CA GLN A 83 1.60 17.82 -8.33
C GLN A 83 1.40 17.55 -6.84
N SER A 84 0.51 18.29 -6.17
CA SER A 84 0.18 18.03 -4.77
C SER A 84 -0.44 16.64 -4.58
N ALA A 85 -1.36 16.23 -5.45
CA ALA A 85 -2.00 14.91 -5.39
C ALA A 85 -0.99 13.76 -5.66
N GLU A 86 -0.01 13.98 -6.53
CA GLU A 86 1.09 13.04 -6.81
C GLU A 86 2.05 12.90 -5.62
N GLN A 87 2.39 14.00 -4.95
CA GLN A 87 3.18 13.97 -3.72
C GLN A 87 2.47 13.19 -2.62
N GLU A 88 1.17 13.44 -2.45
CA GLU A 88 0.33 12.71 -1.48
C GLU A 88 0.25 11.21 -1.81
N LEU A 89 0.14 10.86 -3.10
CA LEU A 89 0.19 9.48 -3.56
C LEU A 89 1.53 8.82 -3.23
N ALA A 90 2.65 9.52 -3.48
CA ALA A 90 3.99 9.02 -3.17
C ALA A 90 4.15 8.78 -1.66
N GLN A 91 3.67 9.68 -0.81
CA GLN A 91 3.67 9.52 0.64
C GLN A 91 2.86 8.30 1.08
N ARG A 92 1.63 8.13 0.56
CA ARG A 92 0.78 6.97 0.88
C ARG A 92 1.40 5.65 0.44
N ASN A 93 2.02 5.62 -0.74
CA ASN A 93 2.75 4.44 -1.21
C ASN A 93 3.93 4.11 -0.31
N ALA A 94 4.72 5.11 0.09
CA ALA A 94 5.84 4.92 1.00
C ALA A 94 5.39 4.35 2.35
N GLN A 95 4.29 4.88 2.91
CA GLN A 95 3.70 4.37 4.15
C GLN A 95 3.22 2.92 4.01
N LEU A 96 2.54 2.59 2.91
CA LEU A 96 2.07 1.23 2.64
C LEU A 96 3.24 0.24 2.54
N ILE A 97 4.30 0.61 1.82
CA ILE A 97 5.53 -0.20 1.69
C ILE A 97 6.21 -0.38 3.05
N ALA A 98 6.34 0.70 3.83
CA ALA A 98 6.92 0.65 5.17
C ALA A 98 6.14 -0.30 6.09
N SER A 99 4.80 -0.21 6.07
CA SER A 99 3.92 -1.12 6.80
C SER A 99 4.15 -2.58 6.36
N HIS A 100 4.15 -2.85 5.06
CA HIS A 100 4.40 -4.20 4.55
C HIS A 100 5.77 -4.77 4.96
N ARG A 101 6.81 -3.93 4.97
CA ARG A 101 8.15 -4.33 5.42
C ARG A 101 8.17 -4.69 6.90
N GLN A 102 7.53 -3.88 7.75
CA GLN A 102 7.42 -4.17 9.18
C GLN A 102 6.66 -5.48 9.42
N GLU A 103 5.56 -5.68 8.71
CA GLU A 103 4.75 -6.90 8.76
C GLU A 103 5.56 -8.15 8.40
N LYS A 104 6.35 -8.10 7.33
CA LYS A 104 7.22 -9.20 6.92
C LYS A 104 8.31 -9.51 7.96
N ARG A 105 8.88 -8.49 8.61
CA ARG A 105 9.85 -8.69 9.70
C ARG A 105 9.22 -9.41 10.89
N LEU A 106 7.99 -9.04 11.26
CA LEU A 106 7.26 -9.70 12.34
C LEU A 106 6.93 -11.16 11.99
N GLU A 107 6.52 -11.42 10.76
CA GLU A 107 6.26 -12.79 10.27
C GLU A 107 7.51 -13.66 10.37
N GLN A 108 8.67 -13.15 9.94
CA GLN A 108 9.95 -13.84 10.07
C GLN A 108 10.33 -14.10 11.53
N TYR A 109 10.15 -13.12 12.41
CA TYR A 109 10.41 -13.28 13.84
C TYR A 109 9.53 -14.36 14.47
N CYS A 110 8.23 -14.37 14.15
CA CYS A 110 7.30 -15.40 14.62
C CYS A 110 7.67 -16.80 14.11
N GLN A 111 8.14 -16.92 12.86
CA GLN A 111 8.62 -18.20 12.31
C GLN A 111 9.81 -18.73 13.12
N VAL A 112 10.82 -17.89 13.36
CA VAL A 112 12.01 -18.27 14.15
C VAL A 112 11.62 -18.73 15.56
N ILE A 113 10.72 -18.00 16.24
CA ILE A 113 10.23 -18.41 17.56
C ILE A 113 9.56 -19.79 17.50
N THR A 114 8.69 -20.00 16.52
CA THR A 114 7.95 -21.26 16.38
C THR A 114 8.91 -22.43 16.15
N GLU A 115 9.88 -22.27 15.25
CA GLU A 115 10.91 -23.27 14.99
C GLU A 115 11.76 -23.57 16.24
N THR A 116 12.14 -22.54 17.01
CA THR A 116 12.88 -22.77 18.27
C THR A 116 12.06 -23.50 19.31
N LYS A 117 10.76 -23.20 19.44
CA LYS A 117 9.86 -23.91 20.35
C LYS A 117 9.69 -25.37 19.93
N ASP A 118 9.47 -25.63 18.66
CA ASP A 118 9.32 -26.99 18.13
C ASP A 118 10.59 -27.82 18.37
N LYS A 119 11.79 -27.23 18.13
CA LYS A 119 13.07 -27.87 18.44
C LYS A 119 13.23 -28.17 19.93
N GLN A 120 12.89 -27.21 20.81
CA GLN A 120 12.95 -27.43 22.26
C GLN A 120 12.00 -28.54 22.70
N GLN A 121 10.80 -28.59 22.14
CA GLN A 121 9.81 -29.61 22.45
C GLN A 121 10.26 -30.99 21.97
N GLN A 122 10.84 -31.10 20.78
CA GLN A 122 11.44 -32.33 20.27
C GLN A 122 12.60 -32.81 21.16
N GLN A 123 13.48 -31.90 21.60
CA GLN A 123 14.57 -32.24 22.51
C GLN A 123 14.06 -32.74 23.87
N GLN A 124 13.01 -32.13 24.42
CA GLN A 124 12.38 -32.61 25.66
C GLN A 124 11.77 -34.01 25.50
N ILE A 125 11.06 -34.25 24.39
CA ILE A 125 10.49 -35.57 24.08
C ILE A 125 11.60 -36.61 23.93
N GLN A 126 12.69 -36.29 23.25
CA GLN A 126 13.82 -37.20 23.09
C GLN A 126 14.44 -37.56 24.44
N LYS A 127 14.70 -36.56 25.30
CA LYS A 127 15.23 -36.80 26.66
C LYS A 127 14.33 -37.73 27.47
N LEU A 128 13.02 -37.49 27.47
CA LEU A 128 12.05 -38.35 28.17
C LEU A 128 12.07 -39.78 27.62
N ASN A 129 12.17 -39.95 26.29
CA ASN A 129 12.26 -41.27 25.68
C ASN A 129 13.56 -41.99 26.04
N ASP A 130 14.68 -41.29 26.08
CA ASP A 130 15.99 -41.85 26.45
C ASP A 130 16.00 -42.27 27.93
N GLU A 131 15.43 -41.45 28.83
CA GLU A 131 15.23 -41.79 30.24
C GLU A 131 14.34 -43.03 30.43
N LEU A 132 13.22 -43.10 29.70
CA LEU A 132 12.33 -44.26 29.71
C LEU A 132 13.02 -45.52 29.18
N ALA A 133 13.85 -45.40 28.14
CA ALA A 133 14.63 -46.50 27.61
C ALA A 133 15.65 -46.98 28.66
N ALA A 134 16.39 -46.08 29.29
CA ALA A 134 17.35 -46.42 30.34
C ALA A 134 16.69 -47.20 31.49
N ILE A 135 15.51 -46.76 31.98
CA ILE A 135 14.74 -47.46 33.02
C ILE A 135 14.31 -48.87 32.56
N ARG A 136 13.89 -49.01 31.30
CA ARG A 136 13.49 -50.32 30.74
C ARG A 136 14.67 -51.28 30.63
N PHE A 137 15.85 -50.79 30.26
CA PHE A 137 17.06 -51.61 30.17
C PHE A 137 17.60 -51.98 31.56
N SER A 138 17.54 -51.09 32.55
CA SER A 138 17.97 -51.38 33.92
C SER A 138 17.07 -52.37 34.67
N ARG A 139 15.81 -52.57 34.22
CA ARG A 139 14.87 -53.55 34.80
C ARG A 139 14.96 -54.96 34.19
N LYS A 140 15.77 -55.16 33.15
CA LYS A 140 15.97 -56.48 32.50
C LYS A 140 17.19 -57.25 33.02
N VAL A 141 17.78 -56.81 34.12
CA VAL A 141 18.80 -57.52 34.92
C VAL A 141 18.11 -58.02 36.19
#